data_AF-A0A843C2Z6-F1
#
_entry.id   AF-A0A843C2Z6-F1
#
_cell.length_a   1.000
_cell.length_b   1.000
_cell.length_c   1.000
_cell.angle_alpha   90.00
_cell.angle_beta   90.00
_cell.angle_gamma   90.00
#
_symmetry.space_group_name_H-M   'P 1'
#
loop_
_entity.id
_entity.type
_entity.pdbx_description
1 polymer ?
#
loop_
_entity_poly.entity_id
_entity_poly.type
_entity_poly.pdbx_seq_one_letter_code
_entity_poly.pdbx_strand_id
1 'polypeptide(L)'
;MDLIVLYSGDFGERVIGNLINYSTFCTSCAEACTYCKEGKYGFADRIKGFLKLPAPSLLPALIEDSAGEYLPKEIPDADIAIVSEIHTDLLLELPRVLKDSGSRIKAIIVPQESPAPIARLQIEAVCAREGIEIAFPKPFCDLQPRNDLPLIKRIVEEFKIGRPEVKVEVDRRGRIANVDVLRSAPCGSTWFVAKQLAGVEVKNTQELYDRISEAHHSYPCTASMERDRELGDTILHKAGYMIRAAVEEALI
;
A
#
# COMPACT_ATOMS: atom_id res chain seq x y z
N MET A 1 14.95 2.58 -10.20
CA MET A 1 14.20 3.59 -9.46
C MET A 1 14.25 3.24 -7.99
N ASP A 2 14.57 4.22 -7.16
CA ASP A 2 14.81 4.11 -5.75
C ASP A 2 13.69 4.80 -4.96
N LEU A 3 13.35 4.26 -3.78
CA LEU A 3 12.32 4.83 -2.92
C LEU A 3 12.82 5.09 -1.51
N ILE A 4 12.15 6.01 -0.83
CA ILE A 4 12.15 6.10 0.63
C ILE A 4 10.73 5.87 1.16
N VAL A 5 10.63 5.43 2.41
CA VAL A 5 9.36 5.35 3.13
C VAL A 5 9.41 6.29 4.33
N LEU A 6 8.56 7.30 4.36
CA LEU A 6 8.27 8.10 5.55
C LEU A 6 7.03 7.53 6.20
N TYR A 7 7.10 7.23 7.50
CA TYR A 7 5.95 6.61 8.18
C TYR A 7 5.90 6.90 9.66
N SER A 8 4.70 6.83 10.25
CA SER A 8 4.54 6.93 11.70
C SER A 8 3.81 5.76 12.36
N GLY A 9 3.11 4.91 11.60
CA GLY A 9 2.27 3.83 12.14
C GLY A 9 2.59 2.43 11.59
N ASP A 10 1.81 1.46 12.07
CA ASP A 10 1.98 0.04 11.77
C ASP A 10 1.73 -0.28 10.29
N PHE A 11 0.96 0.55 9.59
CA PHE A 11 0.76 0.33 8.15
C PHE A 11 2.04 0.56 7.38
N GLY A 12 2.78 1.62 7.70
CA GLY A 12 4.09 1.87 7.13
C GLY A 12 5.04 0.68 7.33
N GLU A 13 5.08 0.13 8.55
CA GLU A 13 5.91 -1.04 8.87
C GLU A 13 5.50 -2.27 8.04
N ARG A 14 4.20 -2.49 7.85
CA ARG A 14 3.68 -3.59 7.03
C ARG A 14 4.00 -3.44 5.55
N VAL A 15 3.88 -2.23 4.99
CA VAL A 15 4.29 -1.93 3.62
C VAL A 15 5.79 -2.17 3.45
N ILE A 16 6.62 -1.68 4.38
CA ILE A 16 8.06 -1.92 4.39
C ILE A 16 8.36 -3.41 4.39
N GLY A 17 7.73 -4.16 5.30
CA GLY A 17 7.94 -5.61 5.40
C GLY A 17 7.52 -6.35 4.15
N ASN A 18 6.43 -5.93 3.52
CA ASN A 18 6.01 -6.50 2.25
C ASN A 18 7.01 -6.17 1.12
N LEU A 19 7.53 -4.95 1.04
CA LEU A 19 8.47 -4.50 0.01
C LEU A 19 9.82 -5.22 0.09
N ILE A 20 10.40 -5.33 1.28
CA ILE A 20 11.69 -6.03 1.46
C ILE A 20 11.51 -7.55 1.56
N ASN A 21 10.29 -8.01 1.83
CA ASN A 21 9.89 -9.41 1.92
C ASN A 21 10.73 -10.22 2.92
N TYR A 22 11.02 -9.66 4.10
CA TYR A 22 11.75 -10.36 5.14
C TYR A 22 10.89 -11.47 5.75
N SER A 23 11.48 -12.62 6.08
CA SER A 23 10.74 -13.86 6.36
C SER A 23 9.74 -13.79 7.52
N THR A 24 9.92 -12.89 8.48
CA THR A 24 9.11 -12.80 9.69
C THR A 24 8.04 -11.70 9.68
N PHE A 25 7.93 -10.90 8.62
CA PHE A 25 6.97 -9.78 8.61
C PHE A 25 5.50 -10.27 8.50
N CYS A 26 5.26 -11.35 7.74
CA CYS A 26 3.93 -11.92 7.56
C CYS A 26 3.69 -12.97 8.65
N THR A 27 2.75 -12.69 9.53
CA THR A 27 2.45 -13.55 10.69
C THR A 27 1.13 -14.31 10.54
N SER A 28 0.42 -14.17 9.41
CA SER A 28 -0.96 -14.63 9.23
C SER A 28 -1.15 -16.15 9.35
N CYS A 29 -0.14 -16.95 9.01
CA CYS A 29 -0.21 -18.41 9.12
C CYS A 29 0.35 -18.94 10.46
N ALA A 30 0.94 -18.08 11.30
CA ALA A 30 1.68 -18.47 12.50
C ALA A 30 2.60 -19.69 12.24
N GLU A 31 2.48 -20.75 13.04
CA GLU A 31 3.27 -21.98 12.94
C GLU A 31 2.99 -22.78 11.65
N ALA A 32 1.87 -22.54 10.96
CA ALA A 32 1.52 -23.19 9.71
C ALA A 32 2.14 -22.49 8.47
N CYS A 33 3.06 -21.53 8.66
CA CYS A 33 3.68 -20.81 7.56
C CYS A 33 4.49 -21.74 6.65
N THR A 34 4.25 -21.62 5.34
CA THR A 34 4.95 -22.38 4.28
C THR A 34 5.85 -21.50 3.42
N TYR A 35 6.18 -20.28 3.89
CA TYR A 35 7.05 -19.33 3.20
C TYR A 35 6.62 -19.02 1.76
N CYS A 36 5.31 -18.83 1.54
CA CYS A 36 4.71 -18.70 0.20
C CYS A 36 5.20 -17.49 -0.64
N LYS A 37 5.97 -16.59 -0.04
CA LYS A 37 6.58 -15.41 -0.66
C LYS A 37 8.09 -15.50 -0.86
N GLU A 38 8.75 -16.50 -0.27
CA GLU A 38 10.20 -16.61 -0.30
C GLU A 38 10.70 -16.77 -1.74
N GLY A 39 11.76 -16.03 -2.08
CA GLY A 39 12.36 -16.04 -3.42
C GLY A 39 11.49 -15.46 -4.55
N LYS A 40 10.25 -15.02 -4.28
CA LYS A 40 9.37 -14.48 -5.32
C LYS A 40 9.72 -13.05 -5.71
N TYR A 41 10.15 -12.25 -4.74
CA TYR A 41 10.55 -10.86 -4.93
C TYR A 41 11.23 -10.31 -3.67
N GLY A 42 11.80 -9.11 -3.77
CA GLY A 42 12.34 -8.32 -2.68
C GLY A 42 12.99 -7.06 -3.24
N PHE A 43 12.79 -5.92 -2.61
CA PHE A 43 13.24 -4.62 -3.13
C PHE A 43 14.21 -3.88 -2.22
N ALA A 44 14.85 -4.58 -1.28
CA ALA A 44 15.70 -3.97 -0.26
C ALA A 44 16.85 -3.12 -0.83
N ASP A 45 17.44 -3.52 -1.96
CA ASP A 45 18.49 -2.79 -2.69
C ASP A 45 18.03 -1.44 -3.28
N ARG A 46 16.71 -1.30 -3.46
CA ARG A 46 16.04 -0.14 -4.06
C ARG A 46 15.36 0.75 -3.03
N ILE A 47 15.42 0.41 -1.74
CA ILE A 47 14.93 1.28 -0.66
C ILE A 47 16.11 1.97 0.01
N LYS A 48 16.15 3.31 -0.07
CA LYS A 48 17.28 4.11 0.42
C LYS A 48 17.12 4.58 1.86
N GLY A 49 15.93 4.46 2.43
CA GLY A 49 15.69 4.84 3.81
C GLY A 49 14.28 4.52 4.29
N PHE A 50 14.21 4.16 5.57
CA PHE A 50 12.98 4.13 6.36
C PHE A 50 13.08 5.26 7.38
N LEU A 51 12.23 6.27 7.23
CA LEU A 51 12.25 7.49 8.02
C LEU A 51 11.01 7.48 8.91
N LYS A 52 11.18 7.00 10.15
CA LYS A 52 10.10 6.95 11.14
C LYS A 52 9.91 8.34 11.76
N LEU A 53 8.69 8.86 11.68
CA LEU A 53 8.30 10.15 12.26
C LEU A 53 7.45 9.94 13.52
N PRO A 54 7.25 10.98 14.35
CA PRO A 54 6.31 10.90 15.47
C PRO A 54 4.91 10.49 14.99
N ALA A 55 4.22 9.68 15.81
CA ALA A 55 2.82 9.34 15.58
C ALA A 55 1.96 10.61 15.59
N PRO A 56 0.97 10.75 14.69
CA PRO A 56 0.08 11.92 14.67
C PRO A 56 -0.61 12.18 16.01
N SER A 57 -0.90 11.13 16.79
CA SER A 57 -1.51 11.22 18.13
C SER A 57 -0.59 11.85 19.19
N LEU A 58 0.71 11.94 18.93
CA LEU A 58 1.70 12.58 19.81
C LEU A 58 1.98 14.04 19.42
N LEU A 59 1.37 14.52 18.33
CA LEU A 59 1.55 15.88 17.83
C LEU A 59 0.31 16.73 18.13
N PRO A 60 0.47 18.06 18.21
CA PRO A 60 -0.67 18.97 18.28
C PRO A 60 -1.58 18.82 17.06
N ALA A 61 -2.87 19.09 17.23
CA ALA A 61 -3.84 19.03 16.14
C ALA A 61 -3.56 20.00 14.97
N LEU A 62 -2.80 21.06 15.24
CA LEU A 62 -2.32 22.03 14.26
C LEU A 62 -0.88 22.43 14.63
N ILE A 63 0.02 22.43 13.64
CA ILE A 63 1.41 22.85 13.77
C ILE A 63 1.62 24.07 12.84
N GLU A 64 1.71 25.27 13.42
CA GLU A 64 1.68 26.51 12.63
C GLU A 64 3.05 26.88 12.04
N ASP A 65 4.15 26.80 12.82
CA ASP A 65 5.45 27.38 12.42
C ASP A 65 6.65 26.42 12.54
N SER A 66 6.45 25.18 13.00
CA SER A 66 7.54 24.23 13.30
C SER A 66 7.34 22.83 12.72
N ALA A 67 6.46 22.66 11.74
CA ALA A 67 6.20 21.35 11.14
C ALA A 67 7.50 20.73 10.57
N GLY A 68 8.36 21.54 9.94
CA GLY A 68 9.67 21.13 9.44
C GLY A 68 10.63 20.60 10.49
N GLU A 69 10.46 20.96 11.76
CA GLU A 69 11.30 20.46 12.86
C GLU A 69 11.06 18.98 13.15
N TYR A 70 9.87 18.47 12.82
CA TYR A 70 9.51 17.06 12.97
C TYR A 70 9.86 16.22 11.74
N LEU A 71 10.22 16.86 10.63
CA LEU A 71 10.62 16.18 9.40
C LEU A 71 12.11 15.80 9.45
N PRO A 72 12.53 14.77 8.69
CA PRO A 72 13.92 14.34 8.67
C PRO A 72 14.83 15.44 8.13
N LYS A 73 15.93 15.72 8.85
CA LYS A 73 16.95 16.69 8.42
C LYS A 73 17.78 16.20 7.25
N GLU A 74 17.97 14.88 7.17
CA GLU A 74 18.69 14.21 6.10
C GLU A 74 17.73 13.32 5.34
N ILE A 75 17.58 13.59 4.05
CA ILE A 75 16.71 12.83 3.15
C ILE A 75 17.62 12.13 2.15
N PRO A 76 17.64 10.78 2.11
CA PRO A 76 18.39 10.05 1.10
C PRO A 76 17.98 10.44 -0.32
N ASP A 77 18.93 10.39 -1.24
CA ASP A 77 18.64 10.61 -2.66
C ASP A 77 17.84 9.43 -3.23
N ALA A 78 16.62 9.69 -3.70
CA ALA A 78 15.69 8.69 -4.20
C ALA A 78 14.74 9.31 -5.24
N ASP A 79 13.97 8.51 -5.96
CA ASP A 79 13.07 9.00 -7.01
C ASP A 79 11.65 9.29 -6.47
N ILE A 80 11.26 8.61 -5.39
CA ILE A 80 9.90 8.67 -4.82
C ILE A 80 9.89 8.57 -3.29
N ALA A 81 8.85 9.13 -2.67
CA ALA A 81 8.50 8.86 -1.28
C ALA A 81 7.14 8.15 -1.17
N ILE A 82 7.07 7.05 -0.42
CA ILE A 82 5.82 6.52 0.13
C ILE A 82 5.64 7.14 1.51
N VAL A 83 4.50 7.77 1.78
CA VAL A 83 4.27 8.58 2.97
C VAL A 83 3.04 8.09 3.72
N SER A 84 3.26 7.31 4.78
CA SER A 84 2.22 6.55 5.49
C SER A 84 1.93 7.12 6.88
N GLU A 85 0.67 7.46 7.15
CA GLU A 85 0.17 7.78 8.51
C GLU A 85 0.89 8.95 9.20
N ILE A 86 1.39 9.92 8.43
CA ILE A 86 2.01 11.13 9.01
C ILE A 86 0.94 12.21 9.28
N HIS A 87 1.26 13.15 10.16
CA HIS A 87 0.38 14.27 10.49
C HIS A 87 0.15 15.18 9.25
N THR A 88 -1.08 15.70 9.09
CA THR A 88 -1.46 16.44 7.86
C THR A 88 -0.61 17.70 7.63
N ASP A 89 -0.17 18.38 8.70
CA ASP A 89 0.68 19.57 8.56
C ASP A 89 2.10 19.21 8.12
N LEU A 90 2.63 18.09 8.63
CA LEU A 90 3.91 17.57 8.15
C LEU A 90 3.82 17.17 6.69
N LEU A 91 2.70 16.56 6.28
CA LEU A 91 2.45 16.20 4.89
C LEU A 91 2.34 17.43 3.97
N LEU A 92 1.78 18.53 4.46
CA LEU A 92 1.66 19.78 3.72
C LEU A 92 3.03 20.45 3.50
N GLU A 93 3.93 20.36 4.48
CA GLU A 93 5.27 20.91 4.39
C GLU A 93 6.25 20.01 3.62
N LEU A 94 6.04 18.70 3.67
CA LEU A 94 6.95 17.68 3.12
C LEU A 94 7.42 17.95 1.68
N PRO A 95 6.57 18.34 0.70
CA PRO A 95 7.04 18.58 -0.66
C PRO A 95 8.12 19.67 -0.76
N ARG A 96 8.03 20.72 0.07
CA ARG A 96 9.05 21.78 0.13
C ARG A 96 10.33 21.27 0.76
N VAL A 97 10.23 20.54 1.87
CA VAL A 97 11.39 19.93 2.55
C VAL A 97 12.12 18.93 1.64
N LEU A 98 11.38 18.11 0.88
CA LEU A 98 11.96 17.21 -0.12
C LEU A 98 12.72 18.00 -1.20
N LYS A 99 12.15 19.11 -1.69
CA LYS A 99 12.78 19.99 -2.67
C LYS A 99 14.06 20.64 -2.14
N ASP A 100 14.01 21.17 -0.92
CA ASP A 100 15.12 21.90 -0.29
C ASP A 100 16.25 20.97 0.18
N SER A 101 15.94 19.69 0.45
CA SER A 101 16.94 18.67 0.81
C SER A 101 17.95 18.36 -0.31
N GLY A 102 17.65 18.74 -1.56
CA GLY A 102 18.45 18.38 -2.73
C GLY A 102 18.24 16.95 -3.23
N SER A 103 17.36 16.16 -2.60
CA SER A 103 16.96 14.83 -3.07
C SER A 103 16.25 14.91 -4.42
N ARG A 104 16.48 13.92 -5.30
CA ARG A 104 15.85 13.84 -6.64
C ARG A 104 14.40 13.34 -6.61
N ILE A 105 13.74 13.35 -5.44
CA ILE A 105 12.37 12.86 -5.29
C ILE A 105 11.42 13.71 -6.12
N LYS A 106 10.69 13.03 -7.01
CA LYS A 106 9.76 13.65 -7.97
C LYS A 106 8.37 13.02 -7.96
N ALA A 107 8.13 12.09 -7.05
CA ALA A 107 6.80 11.55 -6.79
C ALA A 107 6.57 11.34 -5.29
N ILE A 108 5.32 11.45 -4.86
CA ILE A 108 4.86 11.14 -3.51
C ILE A 108 3.59 10.28 -3.61
N ILE A 109 3.54 9.17 -2.88
CA ILE A 109 2.32 8.39 -2.71
C ILE A 109 1.90 8.46 -1.26
N VAL A 110 0.69 8.97 -1.02
CA VAL A 110 0.11 9.16 0.31
C VAL A 110 -1.11 8.24 0.44
N PRO A 111 -0.92 6.98 0.83
CA PRO A 111 -2.04 6.09 1.03
C PRO A 111 -2.95 6.52 2.18
N GLN A 112 -4.25 6.29 1.99
CA GLN A 112 -5.27 6.58 3.00
C GLN A 112 -5.90 5.30 3.51
N GLU A 113 -5.47 4.87 4.69
CA GLU A 113 -5.99 3.69 5.37
C GLU A 113 -6.96 4.02 6.51
N SER A 114 -7.22 5.30 6.77
CA SER A 114 -8.19 5.77 7.77
C SER A 114 -9.12 6.84 7.18
N PRO A 115 -10.29 7.08 7.80
CA PRO A 115 -11.21 8.15 7.37
C PRO A 115 -10.73 9.55 7.78
N ALA A 116 -9.51 9.68 8.34
CA ALA A 116 -8.97 10.95 8.75
C ALA A 116 -8.88 11.90 7.53
N PRO A 117 -9.38 13.14 7.65
CA PRO A 117 -9.27 14.11 6.58
C PRO A 117 -7.82 14.50 6.36
N ILE A 118 -7.46 14.76 5.11
CA ILE A 118 -6.19 15.39 4.76
C ILE A 118 -6.45 16.58 3.84
N ALA A 119 -5.55 17.56 3.87
CA ALA A 119 -5.61 18.76 3.05
C ALA A 119 -5.25 18.50 1.57
N ARG A 120 -5.95 17.56 0.89
CA ARG A 120 -5.59 17.05 -0.46
C ARG A 120 -5.29 18.18 -1.45
N LEU A 121 -6.23 19.14 -1.60
CA LEU A 121 -6.10 20.23 -2.57
C LEU A 121 -4.89 21.12 -2.28
N GLN A 122 -4.60 21.40 -1.02
CA GLN A 122 -3.45 22.21 -0.61
C GLN A 122 -2.14 21.46 -0.91
N ILE A 123 -2.07 20.18 -0.57
CA ILE A 123 -0.90 19.34 -0.83
C ILE A 123 -0.66 19.20 -2.34
N GLU A 124 -1.71 18.98 -3.13
CA GLU A 124 -1.64 18.94 -4.60
C GLU A 124 -1.11 20.25 -5.18
N ALA A 125 -1.61 21.40 -4.70
CA ALA A 125 -1.16 22.72 -5.15
C ALA A 125 0.32 22.97 -4.82
N VAL A 126 0.81 22.49 -3.66
CA VAL A 126 2.23 22.56 -3.32
C VAL A 126 3.04 21.62 -4.22
N CYS A 127 2.62 20.36 -4.39
CA CYS A 127 3.33 19.40 -5.24
C CYS A 127 3.42 19.86 -6.70
N ALA A 128 2.34 20.43 -7.24
CA ALA A 128 2.32 21.01 -8.58
C ALA A 128 3.33 22.16 -8.72
N ARG A 129 3.46 23.02 -7.71
CA ARG A 129 4.45 24.11 -7.69
C ARG A 129 5.88 23.58 -7.68
N GLU A 130 6.15 22.52 -6.91
CA GLU A 130 7.49 21.93 -6.79
C GLU A 130 7.82 20.93 -7.92
N GLY A 131 6.86 20.66 -8.82
CA GLY A 131 6.99 19.70 -9.90
C GLY A 131 7.16 18.27 -9.39
N ILE A 132 6.29 17.86 -8.48
CA ILE A 132 6.24 16.54 -7.84
C ILE A 132 4.91 15.88 -8.21
N GLU A 133 4.95 14.67 -8.75
CA GLU A 133 3.76 13.82 -8.94
C GLU A 133 3.19 13.42 -7.59
N ILE A 134 1.87 13.37 -7.46
CA ILE A 134 1.23 12.93 -6.22
C ILE A 134 0.02 12.04 -6.46
N ALA A 135 -0.15 11.03 -5.63
CA ALA A 135 -1.35 10.20 -5.59
C ALA A 135 -1.81 9.92 -4.15
N PHE A 136 -3.12 9.88 -3.97
CA PHE A 136 -3.80 9.60 -2.70
C PHE A 136 -4.69 8.35 -2.82
N PRO A 137 -4.11 7.15 -3.01
CA PRO A 137 -4.90 5.93 -3.13
C PRO A 137 -5.65 5.65 -1.82
N LYS A 138 -6.95 5.33 -1.91
CA LYS A 138 -7.82 5.06 -0.76
C LYS A 138 -8.70 3.83 -1.02
N PRO A 139 -8.37 2.66 -0.44
CA PRO A 139 -7.12 2.28 0.25
C PRO A 139 -5.88 2.34 -0.65
N PHE A 140 -4.69 2.08 -0.11
CA PHE A 140 -3.45 1.98 -0.89
C PHE A 140 -3.54 0.92 -2.00
N CYS A 141 -4.30 -0.15 -1.79
CA CYS A 141 -4.57 -1.12 -2.84
C CYS A 141 -5.48 -0.60 -3.97
N ASP A 142 -5.90 0.67 -4.00
CA ASP A 142 -6.49 1.29 -5.20
C ASP A 142 -5.46 1.99 -6.10
N LEU A 143 -4.17 1.96 -5.74
CA LEU A 143 -3.11 2.55 -6.55
C LEU A 143 -3.03 1.84 -7.91
N GLN A 144 -3.29 2.60 -8.97
CA GLN A 144 -3.32 2.11 -10.35
C GLN A 144 -2.32 2.86 -11.23
N PRO A 145 -1.75 2.19 -12.25
CA PRO A 145 -0.85 2.86 -13.20
C PRO A 145 -1.64 3.88 -14.02
N ARG A 146 -1.13 5.12 -14.06
CA ARG A 146 -1.77 6.25 -14.73
C ARG A 146 -0.79 6.90 -15.70
N ASN A 147 -1.22 7.16 -16.93
CA ASN A 147 -0.35 7.72 -17.97
C ASN A 147 0.04 9.18 -17.70
N ASP A 148 -0.78 9.91 -16.94
CA ASP A 148 -0.53 11.29 -16.52
C ASP A 148 0.38 11.40 -15.28
N LEU A 149 0.72 10.27 -14.64
CA LEU A 149 1.64 10.18 -13.50
C LEU A 149 2.73 9.13 -13.79
N PRO A 150 3.67 9.41 -14.71
CA PRO A 150 4.62 8.42 -15.20
C PRO A 150 5.56 7.84 -14.13
N LEU A 151 6.00 8.61 -13.13
CA LEU A 151 6.83 8.07 -12.04
C LEU A 151 6.02 7.14 -11.13
N ILE A 152 4.78 7.52 -10.78
CA ILE A 152 3.89 6.67 -9.98
C ILE A 152 3.50 5.41 -10.75
N LYS A 153 3.24 5.50 -12.06
CA LYS A 153 3.02 4.34 -12.94
C LYS A 153 4.19 3.36 -12.88
N ARG A 154 5.42 3.87 -13.04
CA ARG A 154 6.63 3.04 -12.97
C ARG A 154 6.76 2.33 -11.63
N ILE A 155 6.30 2.92 -10.52
CA ILE A 155 6.37 2.27 -9.19
C ILE A 155 5.48 1.05 -9.17
N VAL A 156 4.24 1.21 -9.62
CA VAL A 156 3.28 0.12 -9.69
C VAL A 156 3.81 -1.01 -10.57
N GLU A 157 4.45 -0.67 -11.69
CA GLU A 157 4.99 -1.63 -12.65
C GLU A 157 6.29 -2.32 -12.18
N GLU A 158 7.21 -1.58 -11.53
CA GLU A 158 8.53 -2.08 -11.12
C GLU A 158 8.50 -2.77 -9.75
N PHE A 159 7.71 -2.26 -8.80
CA PHE A 159 7.57 -2.85 -7.45
C PHE A 159 6.40 -3.82 -7.34
N LYS A 160 5.54 -3.91 -8.37
CA LYS A 160 4.37 -4.81 -8.40
C LYS A 160 3.48 -4.67 -7.16
N ILE A 161 3.31 -3.44 -6.68
CA ILE A 161 2.38 -3.08 -5.60
C ILE A 161 1.30 -2.11 -6.07
N GLY A 162 0.08 -2.27 -5.58
CA GLY A 162 -1.06 -1.41 -5.88
C GLY A 162 -2.35 -2.22 -5.96
N ARG A 163 -3.21 -1.92 -6.94
CA ARG A 163 -4.41 -2.73 -7.22
C ARG A 163 -4.05 -4.18 -7.49
N PRO A 164 -4.62 -5.16 -6.75
CA PRO A 164 -4.29 -6.56 -6.93
C PRO A 164 -4.51 -7.02 -8.36
N GLU A 165 -3.62 -7.87 -8.83
CA GLU A 165 -3.71 -8.52 -10.13
C GLU A 165 -3.17 -9.94 -9.98
N VAL A 166 -3.96 -10.92 -10.38
CA VAL A 166 -3.65 -12.33 -10.18
C VAL A 166 -3.95 -13.12 -11.45
N LYS A 167 -3.34 -14.28 -11.56
CA LYS A 167 -3.72 -15.31 -12.53
C LYS A 167 -4.20 -16.53 -11.76
N VAL A 168 -5.37 -17.04 -12.09
CA VAL A 168 -5.96 -18.19 -11.41
C VAL A 168 -5.93 -19.39 -12.35
N GLU A 169 -5.46 -20.52 -11.83
CA GLU A 169 -5.45 -21.79 -12.56
C GLU A 169 -6.42 -22.76 -11.89
N VAL A 170 -7.36 -23.31 -12.66
CA VAL A 170 -8.41 -24.23 -12.17
C VAL A 170 -8.17 -25.63 -12.75
N ASP A 171 -8.27 -26.65 -11.91
CA ASP A 171 -8.15 -28.05 -12.33
C ASP A 171 -9.42 -28.55 -13.06
N ARG A 172 -9.34 -29.74 -13.65
CA ARG A 172 -10.47 -30.37 -14.37
C ARG A 172 -11.69 -30.66 -13.48
N ARG A 173 -11.58 -30.53 -12.15
CA ARG A 173 -12.64 -30.75 -11.17
C ARG A 173 -13.21 -29.43 -10.64
N GLY A 174 -12.80 -28.28 -11.17
CA GLY A 174 -13.29 -26.97 -10.73
C GLY A 174 -12.63 -26.46 -9.44
N ARG A 175 -11.46 -26.98 -9.08
CA ARG A 175 -10.69 -26.49 -7.92
C ARG A 175 -9.59 -25.55 -8.34
N ILE A 176 -9.38 -24.49 -7.58
CA ILE A 176 -8.25 -23.57 -7.77
C ILE A 176 -6.96 -24.34 -7.49
N ALA A 177 -6.21 -24.67 -8.54
CA ALA A 177 -4.93 -25.35 -8.44
C ALA A 177 -3.83 -24.39 -7.96
N ASN A 178 -3.83 -23.16 -8.49
CA ASN A 178 -2.85 -22.13 -8.16
C ASN A 178 -3.43 -20.73 -8.35
N VAL A 179 -2.89 -19.76 -7.60
CA VAL A 179 -3.13 -18.33 -7.79
C VAL A 179 -1.79 -17.62 -7.81
N ASP A 180 -1.35 -17.19 -9.00
CA ASP A 180 -0.14 -16.41 -9.16
C ASP A 180 -0.43 -14.94 -8.93
N VAL A 181 0.37 -14.29 -8.09
CA VAL A 181 0.25 -12.85 -7.83
C VAL A 181 1.14 -12.09 -8.79
N LEU A 182 0.52 -11.34 -9.71
CA LEU A 182 1.20 -10.48 -10.67
C LEU A 182 1.46 -9.08 -10.08
N ARG A 183 0.53 -8.61 -9.25
CA ARG A 183 0.64 -7.38 -8.46
C ARG A 183 -0.08 -7.56 -7.13
N SER A 184 0.60 -7.21 -6.05
CA SER A 184 0.08 -7.36 -4.69
C SER A 184 -0.53 -6.06 -4.18
N ALA A 185 -1.53 -6.16 -3.30
CA ALA A 185 -1.83 -5.10 -2.36
C ALA A 185 -0.55 -4.68 -1.62
N PRO A 186 -0.32 -3.38 -1.35
CA PRO A 186 0.93 -2.90 -0.77
C PRO A 186 1.28 -3.49 0.59
N CYS A 187 0.28 -3.85 1.40
CA CYS A 187 0.47 -4.54 2.68
C CYS A 187 0.90 -6.00 2.53
N GLY A 188 0.61 -6.65 1.39
CA GLY A 188 0.89 -8.07 1.15
C GLY A 188 -0.31 -9.00 1.27
N SER A 189 -1.52 -8.48 1.54
CA SER A 189 -2.72 -9.31 1.72
C SER A 189 -3.04 -10.19 0.51
N THR A 190 -2.75 -9.73 -0.70
CA THR A 190 -2.96 -10.51 -1.94
C THR A 190 -2.21 -11.83 -1.93
N TRP A 191 -0.97 -11.87 -1.42
CA TRP A 191 -0.20 -13.11 -1.29
C TRP A 191 -0.84 -14.10 -0.33
N PHE A 192 -1.39 -13.59 0.78
CA PHE A 192 -2.07 -14.42 1.76
C PHE A 192 -3.37 -14.99 1.17
N VAL A 193 -4.21 -14.15 0.57
CA VAL A 193 -5.47 -14.57 -0.06
C VAL A 193 -5.20 -15.59 -1.17
N ALA A 194 -4.23 -15.33 -2.06
CA ALA A 194 -3.82 -16.27 -3.10
C ALA A 194 -3.45 -17.65 -2.55
N LYS A 195 -2.72 -17.69 -1.41
CA LYS A 195 -2.37 -18.94 -0.75
C LYS A 195 -3.59 -19.66 -0.15
N GLN A 196 -4.52 -18.92 0.46
CA GLN A 196 -5.73 -19.51 1.05
C GLN A 196 -6.69 -20.08 0.00
N LEU A 197 -6.69 -19.51 -1.21
CA LEU A 197 -7.53 -20.00 -2.30
C LEU A 197 -7.02 -21.29 -2.96
N ALA A 198 -5.73 -21.62 -2.82
CA ALA A 198 -5.19 -22.85 -3.38
C ALA A 198 -5.86 -24.09 -2.76
N GLY A 199 -6.44 -24.93 -3.62
CA GLY A 199 -7.19 -26.13 -3.26
C GLY A 199 -8.69 -25.92 -3.03
N VAL A 200 -9.18 -24.67 -3.06
CA VAL A 200 -10.61 -24.36 -2.89
C VAL A 200 -11.39 -24.80 -4.13
N GLU A 201 -12.47 -25.55 -3.92
CA GLU A 201 -13.45 -25.90 -4.95
C GLU A 201 -14.42 -24.73 -5.16
N VAL A 202 -14.51 -24.23 -6.41
CA VAL A 202 -15.39 -23.11 -6.74
C VAL A 202 -16.70 -23.67 -7.29
N LYS A 203 -17.70 -23.78 -6.41
CA LYS A 203 -19.03 -24.27 -6.80
C LYS A 203 -19.91 -23.18 -7.40
N ASN A 204 -19.78 -21.96 -6.89
CA ASN A 204 -20.48 -20.79 -7.35
C ASN A 204 -19.73 -19.51 -6.91
N THR A 205 -20.11 -18.38 -7.50
CA THR A 205 -19.51 -17.08 -7.26
C THR A 205 -19.64 -16.62 -5.80
N GLN A 206 -20.76 -16.91 -5.13
CA GLN A 206 -20.96 -16.50 -3.74
C GLN A 206 -20.00 -17.20 -2.78
N GLU A 207 -19.84 -18.53 -2.91
CA GLU A 207 -18.89 -19.30 -2.10
C GLU A 207 -17.45 -18.81 -2.32
N LEU A 208 -17.08 -18.47 -3.56
CA LEU A 208 -15.77 -17.86 -3.84
C LEU A 208 -15.60 -16.54 -3.09
N TYR A 209 -16.62 -15.67 -3.11
CA TYR A 209 -16.58 -14.39 -2.42
C TYR A 209 -16.46 -14.55 -0.91
N ASP A 210 -17.18 -15.52 -0.34
CA ASP A 210 -17.12 -15.81 1.08
C ASP A 210 -15.72 -16.28 1.47
N ARG A 211 -15.08 -17.14 0.67
CA ARG A 211 -13.69 -17.60 0.89
C ARG A 211 -12.66 -16.49 0.78
N ILE A 212 -12.80 -15.61 -0.22
CA ILE A 212 -11.93 -14.45 -0.38
C ILE A 212 -12.09 -13.50 0.81
N SER A 213 -13.33 -13.25 1.22
CA SER A 213 -13.63 -12.39 2.37
C SER A 213 -13.07 -12.97 3.67
N GLU A 214 -13.28 -14.26 3.92
CA GLU A 214 -12.75 -14.99 5.08
C GLU A 214 -11.22 -14.88 5.15
N ALA A 215 -10.54 -15.13 4.02
CA ALA A 215 -9.09 -15.00 3.93
C ALA A 215 -8.63 -13.55 4.13
N HIS A 216 -9.29 -12.56 3.53
CA HIS A 216 -8.92 -11.16 3.67
C HIS A 216 -9.08 -10.66 5.11
N HIS A 217 -10.18 -11.02 5.79
CA HIS A 217 -10.40 -10.63 7.20
C HIS A 217 -9.48 -11.38 8.18
N SER A 218 -8.98 -12.55 7.79
CA SER A 218 -7.98 -13.29 8.57
C SER A 218 -6.56 -12.73 8.39
N TYR A 219 -6.33 -11.96 7.33
CA TYR A 219 -5.08 -11.21 7.17
C TYR A 219 -5.11 -9.98 8.08
N PRO A 220 -4.01 -9.64 8.78
CA PRO A 220 -3.95 -8.43 9.57
C PRO A 220 -3.81 -7.24 8.61
N CYS A 221 -4.90 -6.81 7.98
CA CYS A 221 -4.94 -5.61 7.17
C CYS A 221 -4.92 -4.39 8.11
N THR A 222 -4.25 -3.31 7.70
CA THR A 222 -4.26 -2.02 8.42
C THR A 222 -5.34 -1.06 7.95
N ALA A 223 -6.09 -1.42 6.90
CA ALA A 223 -7.22 -0.63 6.45
C ALA A 223 -8.27 -0.51 7.57
N SER A 224 -8.75 0.71 7.81
CA SER A 224 -9.70 0.97 8.88
C SER A 224 -11.05 0.29 8.65
N MET A 225 -11.62 -0.23 9.75
CA MET A 225 -13.00 -0.70 9.83
C MET A 225 -13.99 0.43 10.15
N GLU A 226 -13.51 1.65 10.38
CA GLU A 226 -14.39 2.81 10.51
C GLU A 226 -15.05 3.12 9.17
N ARG A 227 -16.31 3.57 9.25
CA ARG A 227 -17.05 3.95 8.05
C ARG A 227 -16.45 5.21 7.45
N ASP A 228 -16.06 5.12 6.19
CA ASP A 228 -15.54 6.25 5.45
C ASP A 228 -16.66 6.92 4.63
N ARG A 229 -16.74 8.25 4.72
CA ARG A 229 -17.80 9.03 4.05
C ARG A 229 -17.60 9.12 2.53
N GLU A 230 -16.35 9.17 2.08
CA GLU A 230 -15.98 9.27 0.66
C GLU A 230 -16.28 7.94 -0.06
N LEU A 231 -16.03 6.81 0.60
CA LEU A 231 -16.22 5.47 0.05
C LEU A 231 -17.65 4.91 0.24
N GLY A 232 -18.41 5.47 1.19
CA GLY A 232 -19.73 4.99 1.60
C GLY A 232 -19.75 3.67 2.38
N ASP A 233 -18.57 3.10 2.64
CA ASP A 233 -18.30 1.82 3.30
C ASP A 233 -16.98 1.94 4.11
N THR A 234 -16.51 0.86 4.73
CA THR A 234 -15.19 0.83 5.39
C THR A 234 -14.06 0.73 4.37
N ILE A 235 -12.88 1.23 4.72
CA ILE A 235 -11.69 1.15 3.86
C ILE A 235 -11.25 -0.32 3.72
N LEU A 236 -11.39 -1.11 4.80
CA LEU A 236 -11.12 -2.55 4.79
C LEU A 236 -12.02 -3.31 3.81
N HIS A 237 -13.32 -3.03 3.77
CA HIS A 237 -14.22 -3.66 2.80
C HIS A 237 -13.86 -3.29 1.37
N LYS A 238 -13.52 -2.02 1.10
CA LYS A 238 -13.04 -1.61 -0.23
C LYS A 238 -11.78 -2.40 -0.62
N ALA A 239 -10.83 -2.60 0.29
CA ALA A 239 -9.65 -3.43 0.03
C ALA A 239 -10.03 -4.89 -0.31
N GLY A 240 -10.99 -5.47 0.43
CA GLY A 240 -11.52 -6.81 0.19
C GLY A 240 -12.21 -6.93 -1.18
N TYR A 241 -12.98 -5.93 -1.59
CA TYR A 241 -13.62 -5.92 -2.92
C TYR A 241 -12.60 -5.88 -4.06
N MET A 242 -11.45 -5.22 -3.87
CA MET A 242 -10.42 -5.13 -4.91
C MET A 242 -9.74 -6.49 -5.17
N ILE A 243 -9.39 -7.25 -4.12
CA ILE A 243 -8.87 -8.60 -4.32
C ILE A 243 -9.95 -9.56 -4.84
N ARG A 244 -11.21 -9.37 -4.43
CA ARG A 244 -12.35 -10.12 -4.96
C ARG A 244 -12.50 -9.93 -6.47
N ALA A 245 -12.51 -8.67 -6.91
CA ALA A 245 -12.57 -8.32 -8.33
C ALA A 245 -11.40 -8.91 -9.11
N ALA A 246 -10.17 -8.81 -8.58
CA ALA A 246 -8.99 -9.36 -9.25
C ALA A 246 -9.07 -10.89 -9.45
N VAL A 247 -9.59 -11.62 -8.46
CA VAL A 247 -9.77 -13.08 -8.57
C VAL A 247 -10.93 -13.43 -9.51
N GLU A 248 -12.04 -12.68 -9.45
CA GLU A 248 -13.19 -12.87 -10.33
C GLU A 248 -12.80 -12.63 -11.80
N GLU A 249 -12.13 -11.51 -12.10
CA GLU A 249 -11.64 -11.18 -13.43
C GLU A 249 -10.68 -12.24 -13.99
N ALA A 250 -9.86 -12.86 -13.12
CA ALA A 250 -8.91 -13.90 -13.51
C ALA A 250 -9.56 -15.28 -13.76
N LEU A 251 -10.84 -15.46 -13.42
CA LEU A 251 -11.62 -16.68 -13.66
C LEU A 251 -12.50 -16.60 -14.92
N ILE A 252 -12.60 -15.43 -15.55
CA ILE A 252 -13.32 -15.19 -16.82
C ILE A 252 -12.41 -15.55 -17.99
#